data_AF-A0A7X7FXX2-F1
#
_entry.id   AF-A0A7X7FXX2-F1
#
_cell.length_a   1.000
_cell.length_b   1.000
_cell.length_c   1.000
_cell.angle_alpha   90.00
_cell.angle_beta   90.00
_cell.angle_gamma   90.00
#
_symmetry.space_group_name_H-M   'P 1'
#
loop_
_entity.id
_entity.type
_entity.pdbx_description
1 polymer ?
#
loop_
_entity_poly.entity_id
_entity_poly.type
_entity_poly.pdbx_seq_one_letter_code
_entity_poly.pdbx_strand_id
1 'polypeptide(L)'
;MSKLYHRAITYGTFDLFHIGHLKLLNRIASLADEVIVAVSSDEFNALKNKKCTIPFEQRSEIVAALRVVTKVIKEDNWEQK
;
A
#
# COMPACT_ATOMS: atom_id res chain seq x y z
N MET A 1 -8.96 21.04 10.60
CA MET A 1 -7.92 20.66 11.59
C MET A 1 -6.74 20.11 10.82
N SER A 2 -5.52 20.57 11.10
CA SER A 2 -4.30 20.00 10.51
C SER A 2 -4.08 18.59 11.06
N LYS A 3 -3.78 17.63 10.19
CA LYS A 3 -3.36 16.30 10.64
C LYS A 3 -1.95 16.35 11.23
N LEU A 4 -1.56 15.29 11.93
CA LEU A 4 -0.27 15.22 12.65
C LEU A 4 0.93 15.23 11.70
N TYR A 5 0.78 14.65 10.52
CA TYR A 5 1.81 14.55 9.51
C TYR A 5 1.34 15.12 8.18
N HIS A 6 2.25 15.74 7.44
CA HIS A 6 1.96 16.16 6.08
C HIS A 6 1.82 14.95 5.13
N ARG A 7 2.71 13.96 5.29
CA ARG A 7 2.75 12.76 4.43
C ARG A 7 3.10 11.53 5.25
N ALA A 8 2.47 10.41 4.92
CA ALA A 8 2.83 9.09 5.39
C ALA A 8 3.01 8.14 4.21
N ILE A 9 3.96 7.22 4.33
CA ILE A 9 4.16 6.11 3.40
C ILE A 9 4.03 4.79 4.14
N THR A 10 3.43 3.80 3.48
CA THR A 10 3.38 2.42 3.98
C THR A 10 3.66 1.44 2.86
N TYR A 11 4.12 0.25 3.22
CA TYR A 11 4.54 -0.79 2.29
C TYR A 11 3.74 -2.07 2.57
N GLY A 12 3.36 -2.79 1.52
CA GLY A 12 2.68 -4.07 1.71
C GLY A 12 2.37 -4.81 0.42
N THR A 13 2.09 -6.10 0.57
CA THR A 13 1.64 -6.94 -0.55
C THR A 13 0.20 -6.60 -0.95
N PHE A 14 -0.70 -6.37 0.01
CA PHE A 14 -2.13 -6.12 -0.23
C PHE A 14 -2.84 -7.19 -1.08
N ASP A 15 -2.37 -8.44 -1.03
CA ASP A 15 -3.05 -9.58 -1.66
C ASP A 15 -4.34 -9.94 -0.93
N LEU A 16 -5.31 -10.49 -1.66
CA LEU A 16 -6.66 -10.80 -1.16
C LEU A 16 -7.24 -9.66 -0.30
N PHE A 17 -7.28 -8.46 -0.87
CA PHE A 17 -7.57 -7.24 -0.11
C PHE A 17 -8.82 -7.37 0.76
N HIS A 18 -8.66 -7.14 2.08
CA HIS A 18 -9.71 -7.34 3.06
C HIS A 18 -9.79 -6.18 4.07
N ILE A 19 -10.76 -6.23 4.98
CA ILE A 19 -11.06 -5.13 5.93
C ILE A 19 -9.87 -4.71 6.81
N GLY A 20 -8.90 -5.59 7.03
CA GLY A 20 -7.68 -5.28 7.78
C GLY A 20 -6.83 -4.23 7.07
N HIS A 21 -6.62 -4.40 5.75
CA HIS A 21 -5.91 -3.42 4.94
C HIS A 21 -6.64 -2.07 4.90
N LEU A 22 -7.96 -2.10 4.72
CA LEU A 22 -8.75 -0.86 4.71
C LEU A 22 -8.66 -0.11 6.05
N LYS A 23 -8.76 -0.81 7.18
CA LYS A 23 -8.61 -0.22 8.51
C LYS A 23 -7.23 0.37 8.74
N LEU A 24 -6.17 -0.32 8.28
CA LEU A 24 -4.80 0.20 8.34
C LEU A 24 -4.67 1.53 7.58
N LEU A 25 -5.09 1.55 6.31
CA LEU A 25 -4.97 2.74 5.46
C LEU A 25 -5.83 3.90 5.98
N ASN A 26 -7.05 3.63 6.46
CA ASN A 26 -7.88 4.64 7.12
C ASN A 26 -7.22 5.23 8.38
N ARG A 27 -6.55 4.39 9.18
CA ARG A 27 -5.82 4.86 10.37
C ARG A 27 -4.66 5.78 9.97
N ILE A 28 -3.88 5.39 8.95
CA ILE A 28 -2.80 6.24 8.43
C ILE A 28 -3.38 7.57 7.92
N ALA A 29 -4.47 7.52 7.16
CA ALA A 29 -5.15 8.71 6.66
C ALA A 29 -5.77 9.60 7.75
N SER A 30 -6.05 9.07 8.94
CA SER A 30 -6.45 9.91 10.09
C SER A 30 -5.29 10.75 10.65
N LEU A 31 -4.05 10.33 10.38
CA LEU A 31 -2.83 10.94 10.92
C LEU A 31 -2.07 11.78 9.89
N ALA A 32 -2.25 11.53 8.59
CA ALA A 32 -1.49 12.18 7.52
C ALA A 32 -2.37 12.79 6.42
N ASP A 33 -1.98 13.95 5.89
CA ASP A 33 -2.71 14.62 4.79
C ASP A 33 -2.59 13.83 3.49
N GLU A 34 -1.37 13.36 3.17
CA GLU A 34 -1.09 12.48 2.04
C GLU A 34 -0.74 11.06 2.50
N VAL A 35 -1.32 10.05 1.84
CA VAL A 35 -1.02 8.63 2.06
C VAL A 35 -0.47 8.02 0.78
N ILE A 36 0.81 7.67 0.81
CA ILE A 36 1.47 6.93 -0.27
C ILE A 36 1.51 5.45 0.11
N VAL A 37 1.09 4.59 -0.79
CA VAL A 37 1.14 3.13 -0.58
C VAL A 37 2.07 2.50 -1.60
N ALA A 38 3.13 1.88 -1.11
CA ALA A 38 4.05 1.10 -1.91
C ALA A 38 3.56 -0.36 -1.95
N VAL A 39 3.10 -0.80 -3.11
CA VAL A 39 2.58 -2.16 -3.30
C VAL A 39 3.71 -3.05 -3.81
N SER A 40 4.03 -4.11 -3.06
CA SER A 40 5.07 -5.08 -3.43
C SER A 40 4.72 -5.76 -4.75
N SER A 41 5.66 -5.78 -5.69
CA SER A 41 5.54 -6.52 -6.95
C SER A 41 5.52 -8.03 -6.76
N ASP A 42 5.05 -8.77 -7.75
CA ASP A 42 5.03 -10.24 -7.66
C ASP A 42 6.46 -10.79 -7.59
N GLU A 43 7.39 -10.19 -8.33
CA GLU A 43 8.81 -10.53 -8.31
C GLU A 43 9.40 -10.29 -6.91
N PHE A 44 9.12 -9.13 -6.31
CA PHE A 44 9.66 -8.81 -4.99
C PHE A 44 9.04 -9.66 -3.88
N ASN A 45 7.76 -10.04 -3.99
CA ASN A 45 7.14 -11.00 -3.08
C ASN A 45 7.75 -12.40 -3.22
N ALA A 46 8.08 -12.82 -4.44
CA ALA A 46 8.73 -14.12 -4.68
C ALA A 46 10.09 -14.23 -3.97
N LEU A 47 10.88 -13.14 -3.92
CA LEU A 47 12.13 -13.10 -3.14
C LEU A 47 11.90 -13.31 -1.63
N LYS A 48 10.70 -13.00 -1.13
CA LYS A 48 10.28 -13.20 0.27
C LYS A 48 9.63 -14.58 0.49
N ASN A 49 9.76 -15.51 -0.46
CA ASN A 49 9.06 -16.80 -0.49
C ASN A 49 7.53 -16.68 -0.38
N LYS A 50 6.96 -15.59 -0.92
CA LYS A 50 5.51 -15.36 -0.96
C LYS A 50 5.02 -15.43 -2.40
N LYS A 51 3.97 -16.21 -2.64
CA LYS A 51 3.24 -16.22 -3.91
C LYS A 51 1.92 -15.49 -3.73
N CYS A 52 1.70 -14.42 -4.48
CA CYS A 52 0.43 -13.70 -4.49
C CYS A 52 -0.62 -14.49 -5.27
N THR A 53 -1.86 -14.43 -4.81
CA THR A 53 -3.04 -14.97 -5.50
C THR A 53 -3.49 -14.01 -6.60
N ILE A 54 -3.50 -12.71 -6.29
CA ILE A 54 -3.89 -11.64 -7.19
C ILE A 54 -2.61 -10.97 -7.77
N PRO A 55 -2.51 -10.77 -9.11
CA PRO A 55 -1.37 -10.09 -9.71
C PRO A 55 -1.16 -8.67 -9.20
N PHE A 56 0.08 -8.20 -9.26
CA PHE A 56 0.47 -6.85 -8.83
C PHE A 56 -0.45 -5.75 -9.38
N GLU A 57 -0.78 -5.78 -10.67
CA GLU A 57 -1.56 -4.75 -11.34
C GLU A 57 -2.94 -4.58 -10.68
N GLN A 58 -3.62 -5.69 -10.41
CA GLN A 58 -4.94 -5.69 -9.78
C GLN A 58 -4.88 -5.26 -8.32
N ARG A 59 -3.87 -5.72 -7.56
CA ARG A 59 -3.67 -5.28 -6.17
C ARG A 59 -3.41 -3.77 -6.09
N SER A 60 -2.57 -3.27 -7.00
CA SER A 60 -2.24 -1.85 -7.12
C SER A 60 -3.48 -1.02 -7.47
N GLU A 61 -4.30 -1.48 -8.43
CA GLU A 61 -5.53 -0.82 -8.85
C GLU A 61 -6.55 -0.73 -7.70
N ILE A 62 -6.76 -1.82 -6.96
CA ILE A 62 -7.66 -1.83 -5.78
C ILE A 62 -7.20 -0.78 -4.75
N VAL A 63 -5.90 -0.73 -4.44
CA VAL A 63 -5.35 0.21 -3.47
C VAL A 63 -5.46 1.65 -3.98
N ALA A 64 -5.19 1.89 -5.27
CA ALA A 64 -5.27 3.21 -5.90
C ALA A 64 -6.71 3.75 -5.95
N ALA A 65 -7.72 2.86 -6.03
CA ALA A 65 -9.13 3.24 -6.04
C ALA A 65 -9.66 3.69 -4.66
N LEU A 66 -8.89 3.47 -3.58
CA LEU A 66 -9.31 3.87 -2.25
C LEU A 66 -9.22 5.39 -2.08
N ARG A 67 -10.34 6.01 -1.68
CA ARG A 67 -10.43 7.46 -1.41
C ARG A 67 -9.34 8.00 -0.46
N VAL A 68 -8.86 7.17 0.46
CA VAL A 68 -7.85 7.57 1.46
C VAL A 68 -6.41 7.47 0.98
N VAL A 69 -6.17 6.90 -0.21
CA VAL A 69 -4.84 6.75 -0.79
C VAL A 69 -4.62 7.88 -1.80
N THR A 70 -3.52 8.60 -1.63
CA THR A 70 -3.14 9.72 -2.51
C THR A 70 -2.35 9.23 -3.72
N LYS A 71 -1.46 8.25 -3.52
CA LYS A 71 -0.60 7.71 -4.57
C LYS A 71 -0.23 6.26 -4.29
N VAL A 72 -0.23 5.43 -5.32
CA VAL A 72 0.38 4.09 -5.28
C VAL A 72 1.71 4.12 -6.02
N ILE A 73 2.71 3.44 -5.47
CA ILE A 73 4.01 3.20 -6.11
C ILE A 73 4.33 1.70 -6.09
N LYS A 74 5.11 1.25 -7.08
CA LYS A 74 5.61 -0.13 -7.13
C LYS A 74 6.81 -0.30 -6.19
N GLU A 75 6.78 -1.31 -5.33
CA GLU A 75 7.91 -1.74 -4.50
C GLU A 75 8.54 -3.01 -5.11
N ASP A 76 9.74 -2.87 -5.66
CA ASP A 76 10.51 -3.90 -6.35
C ASP A 76 11.76 -4.36 -5.57
N ASN A 77 12.22 -3.59 -4.56
CA ASN A 77 13.42 -3.91 -3.78
C ASN A 77 13.41 -3.31 -2.36
N TRP A 78 14.47 -3.58 -1.59
CA TRP A 78 14.56 -3.17 -0.17
C TRP A 78 15.06 -1.73 0.00
N GLU A 79 15.76 -1.18 -0.99
CA GLU A 79 16.33 0.17 -1.01
C GLU A 79 15.25 1.26 -1.12
N GLN A 80 14.01 0.87 -1.45
CA GLN A 80 12.87 1.77 -1.52
C GLN A 80 12.24 2.08 -0.15
N LYS A 81 12.73 1.50 0.95
CA LYS A 81 12.15 1.66 2.30
C LYS A 81 12.71 2.83 3.10
#